data_AF-A0A3D4WA15-F1
#
_entry.id   AF-A0A3D4WA15-F1
#
_cell.length_a   1.000
_cell.length_b   1.000
_cell.length_c   1.000
_cell.angle_alpha   90.00
_cell.angle_beta   90.00
_cell.angle_gamma   90.00
#
_symmetry.space_group_name_H-M   'P 1'
#
loop_
_entity.id
_entity.type
_entity.pdbx_description
1 polymer ?
#
loop_
_entity_poly.entity_id
_entity_poly.type
_entity_poly.pdbx_seq_one_letter_code
_entity_poly.pdbx_strand_id
1 'polypeptide(L)'
;MQTMKPKVIIVALLLIITATLSIQAQNYRTGLGARLGYFNGITVKHFVGSSNAIEGIAAFRWGGFALTGLYEWQKPIQGAPGLDYFLGLGGHIGVWHNDRYYWYDRDRRDGHFSIV
;
A
#
# COMPACT_ATOMS: atom_id res chain seq x y z
N MET A 1 -43.55 -0.75 4.70
CA MET A 1 -42.16 -0.30 4.56
C MET A 1 -42.19 1.13 4.01
N GLN A 2 -41.99 2.16 4.84
CA GLN A 2 -42.09 3.56 4.41
C GLN A 2 -40.80 3.93 3.64
N THR A 3 -40.95 4.40 2.40
CA THR A 3 -39.82 4.84 1.58
C THR A 3 -39.32 6.21 2.05
N MET A 4 -38.01 6.31 2.29
CA MET A 4 -37.41 7.60 2.70
C MET A 4 -37.54 8.62 1.57
N LYS A 5 -37.94 9.85 1.92
CA LYS A 5 -38.14 10.93 0.94
C LYS A 5 -36.79 11.28 0.28
N PRO A 6 -36.73 11.50 -1.05
CA PRO A 6 -35.47 11.71 -1.78
C PRO A 6 -34.66 12.92 -1.28
N LYS A 7 -35.34 13.93 -0.72
CA LYS A 7 -34.69 15.10 -0.10
C LYS A 7 -33.87 14.74 1.15
N VAL A 8 -34.30 13.73 1.92
CA VAL A 8 -33.60 13.26 3.11
C VAL A 8 -32.32 12.53 2.72
N ILE A 9 -32.36 11.77 1.62
CA ILE A 9 -31.19 11.06 1.08
C ILE A 9 -30.14 12.06 0.59
N ILE A 10 -30.56 13.10 -0.15
CA ILE A 10 -29.66 14.14 -0.65
C ILE A 10 -29.01 14.90 0.51
N VAL A 11 -29.79 15.28 1.54
CA VAL A 11 -29.26 15.98 2.72
C VAL A 11 -28.29 15.10 3.51
N ALA A 12 -28.60 13.81 3.68
CA ALA A 12 -27.71 12.86 4.34
C ALA A 12 -26.39 12.67 3.56
N LEU A 13 -26.46 12.57 2.23
CA LEU A 13 -25.29 12.45 1.38
C LEU A 13 -24.42 13.71 1.44
N LEU A 14 -25.05 14.89 1.41
CA LEU A 14 -24.35 16.18 1.52
C LEU A 14 -23.67 16.34 2.89
N LEU A 15 -24.31 15.90 3.97
CA LEU A 15 -23.73 15.88 5.33
C LEU A 15 -22.53 14.94 5.45
N ILE A 16 -22.56 13.78 4.79
CA ILE A 16 -21.42 12.86 4.74
C ILE A 16 -20.25 13.49 3.97
N ILE A 17 -20.53 14.17 2.86
CA ILE A 17 -19.52 14.84 2.04
C ILE A 17 -18.88 16.02 2.77
N THR A 18 -19.65 16.82 3.52
CA THR A 18 -19.08 17.95 4.26
C THR A 18 -18.31 17.51 5.51
N ALA A 19 -18.66 16.37 6.12
CA ALA A 19 -17.93 15.78 7.24
C ALA A 19 -16.52 15.29 6.87
N THR A 20 -16.24 15.01 5.59
CA THR A 20 -14.89 14.63 5.13
C THR A 20 -13.99 15.82 4.80
N LEU A 21 -14.54 17.03 4.64
CA LEU A 21 -13.78 18.25 4.33
C LEU A 21 -13.04 18.84 5.54
N SER A 22 -13.39 18.40 6.76
CA SER A 22 -12.81 18.86 8.03
C SER A 22 -11.81 17.87 8.64
N ILE A 23 -11.24 16.96 7.85
CA ILE A 23 -10.08 16.17 8.24
C ILE A 23 -8.87 17.12 8.28
N GLN A 24 -8.78 17.85 9.40
CA GLN A 24 -7.57 18.50 9.88
C GLN A 24 -6.41 17.53 9.68
N ALA A 25 -5.26 18.04 9.25
CA ALA A 25 -4.01 17.30 9.07
C ALA A 25 -3.76 16.37 10.26
N GLN A 26 -4.30 15.15 10.17
CA GLN A 26 -3.95 14.09 11.10
C GLN A 26 -2.46 13.96 10.89
N ASN A 27 -1.67 14.25 11.94
CA ASN A 27 -0.22 14.08 11.94
C ASN A 27 0.07 12.90 11.04
N TYR A 28 0.57 13.17 9.81
CA TYR A 28 0.53 12.22 8.70
C TYR A 28 1.64 11.22 8.97
N ARG A 29 1.39 10.42 9.99
CA ARG A 29 2.37 9.60 10.67
C ARG A 29 2.30 8.19 10.13
N THR A 30 1.13 7.78 9.63
CA THR A 30 0.96 6.54 8.89
C THR A 30 0.15 6.81 7.63
N GLY A 31 0.70 6.45 6.47
CA GLY A 31 0.00 6.38 5.19
C GLY A 31 -0.26 4.92 4.81
N LEU A 32 -1.43 4.66 4.22
CA LEU A 32 -1.77 3.39 3.59
C LEU A 32 -1.92 3.63 2.08
N GLY A 33 -1.26 2.80 1.28
CA GLY A 33 -1.26 2.89 -0.17
C GLY A 33 -1.59 1.56 -0.82
N ALA A 34 -2.04 1.63 -2.07
CA ALA A 34 -2.12 0.48 -2.95
C ALA A 34 -0.94 0.55 -3.93
N ARG A 35 -0.24 -0.58 -4.10
CA ARG A 35 0.79 -0.74 -5.13
C ARG A 35 0.13 -1.34 -6.35
N LEU A 36 0.05 -0.57 -7.43
CA LEU A 36 -0.47 -1.02 -8.73
C LEU A 36 0.70 -1.16 -9.71
N GLY A 37 0.73 -2.26 -10.46
CA GLY A 37 1.76 -2.49 -11.47
C GLY A 37 2.03 -3.98 -11.69
N TYR A 38 3.29 -4.32 -11.95
CA TYR A 38 3.69 -5.71 -12.21
C TYR A 38 3.55 -6.63 -10.98
N PHE A 39 3.79 -6.06 -9.79
CA PHE A 39 3.48 -6.66 -8.49
C PHE A 39 2.43 -5.80 -7.81
N ASN A 40 1.23 -6.35 -7.65
CA ASN A 40 0.13 -5.65 -6.98
C ASN A 40 0.24 -5.88 -5.47
N GLY A 41 -0.15 -4.90 -4.67
CA GLY A 41 0.04 -5.02 -3.24
C GLY A 41 -0.53 -3.87 -2.44
N ILE A 42 -0.26 -3.92 -1.15
CA ILE A 42 -0.53 -2.84 -0.21
C ILE A 42 0.79 -2.31 0.35
N THR A 43 0.85 -1.02 0.58
CA THR A 43 1.97 -0.36 1.23
C THR A 43 1.51 0.35 2.49
N VAL A 44 2.28 0.24 3.55
CA VAL A 44 2.07 0.96 4.80
C VAL A 44 3.35 1.73 5.08
N LYS A 45 3.26 3.05 5.09
CA LYS A 45 4.39 3.94 5.39
C LYS A 45 4.16 4.63 6.72
N HIS A 46 5.10 4.54 7.65
CA HIS A 46 5.04 5.20 8.93
C HIS A 46 6.19 6.20 9.10
N PHE A 47 5.89 7.49 9.23
CA PHE A 47 6.85 8.54 9.50
C PHE A 47 7.29 8.48 10.97
N VAL A 48 8.55 8.09 11.18
CA VAL A 48 9.17 8.01 12.51
C VAL A 48 9.81 9.34 12.92
N GLY A 49 9.99 10.27 11.98
CA GLY A 49 10.43 11.63 12.22
C GLY A 49 10.03 12.56 11.09
N SER A 50 10.54 13.80 11.11
CA SER A 50 10.26 14.81 10.08
C SER A 50 10.90 14.51 8.72
N SER A 51 11.93 13.65 8.69
CA SER A 51 12.69 13.31 7.48
C SER A 51 12.99 11.81 7.36
N ASN A 52 12.32 10.99 8.16
CA ASN A 52 12.53 9.55 8.22
C ASN A 52 11.19 8.81 8.25
N ALA A 53 11.07 7.76 7.44
CA ALA A 53 9.92 6.89 7.38
C ALA A 53 10.33 5.42 7.31
N ILE A 54 9.45 4.54 7.79
CA ILE A 54 9.54 3.10 7.63
C ILE A 54 8.42 2.69 6.69
N GLU A 55 8.72 1.97 5.62
CA GLU A 55 7.71 1.47 4.68
C GLU A 55 7.70 -0.06 4.65
N GLY A 56 6.53 -0.64 4.85
CA GLY A 56 6.25 -2.05 4.64
C GLY A 56 5.45 -2.23 3.36
N ILE A 57 5.86 -3.17 2.51
CA ILE A 57 5.16 -3.50 1.27
C ILE A 57 4.81 -4.98 1.29
N ALA A 58 3.52 -5.29 1.18
CA ALA A 58 3.04 -6.63 0.96
C ALA A 58 2.56 -6.75 -0.49
N ALA A 59 3.30 -7.52 -1.29
CA ALA A 59 3.06 -7.73 -2.71
C ALA A 59 2.56 -9.15 -2.99
N PHE A 60 1.57 -9.27 -3.87
CA PHE A 60 0.92 -10.51 -4.27
C PHE A 60 1.02 -10.67 -5.78
N ARG A 61 1.43 -11.85 -6.25
CA ARG A 61 1.53 -12.14 -7.68
C ARG A 61 1.42 -13.63 -7.98
N TRP A 62 0.45 -14.04 -8.82
CA TRP A 62 0.30 -15.41 -9.37
C TRP A 62 0.57 -16.55 -8.35
N GLY A 63 0.03 -16.44 -7.14
CA GLY A 63 0.24 -17.45 -6.07
C GLY A 63 1.52 -17.27 -5.24
N GLY A 64 2.33 -16.26 -5.52
CA GLY A 64 3.45 -15.81 -4.71
C GLY A 64 3.13 -14.59 -3.85
N PHE A 65 3.84 -14.48 -2.74
CA PHE A 65 3.75 -13.43 -1.75
C PHE A 65 5.15 -12.90 -1.44
N ALA A 66 5.33 -11.59 -1.42
CA ALA A 66 6.56 -10.95 -1.01
C ALA A 66 6.28 -9.85 0.02
N LEU A 67 7.13 -9.80 1.05
CA LEU A 67 7.13 -8.79 2.09
C LEU A 67 8.44 -8.01 2.02
N THR A 68 8.36 -6.71 1.83
CA THR A 68 9.51 -5.79 1.81
C THR A 68 9.41 -4.86 3.02
N GLY A 69 10.54 -4.65 3.70
CA GLY A 69 10.70 -3.61 4.70
C GLY A 69 11.75 -2.61 4.23
N LEU A 70 11.45 -1.32 4.31
CA LEU A 70 12.29 -0.21 3.88
C LEU A 70 12.40 0.82 5.01
N TYR A 71 13.60 1.36 5.17
CA TYR A 71 13.85 2.59 5.91
C TYR A 71 14.19 3.69 4.91
N GLU A 72 13.45 4.79 4.97
CA GLU A 72 13.51 5.86 3.98
C GLU A 72 13.82 7.21 4.61
N TRP A 73 14.71 7.95 3.96
CA TRP A 73 14.96 9.36 4.23
C TRP A 73 14.21 10.22 3.23
N GLN A 74 13.43 11.18 3.74
CA GLN A 74 12.70 12.15 2.93
C GLN A 74 13.25 13.55 3.11
N LYS A 75 13.46 14.25 1.99
CA LYS A 75 13.95 15.63 1.96
C LYS A 75 13.25 16.42 0.84
N PRO A 76 12.99 17.72 1.06
CA PRO A 76 12.40 18.57 0.03
C PRO A 76 13.35 18.81 -1.13
N ILE A 77 12.80 18.86 -2.34
CA ILE A 77 13.54 19.26 -3.54
C ILE A 77 13.64 20.79 -3.58
N GLN A 78 14.86 21.30 -3.71
CA GLN A 78 15.08 22.75 -3.85
C GLN A 78 14.42 23.25 -5.15
N GLY A 79 13.57 24.26 -5.03
CA GLY A 79 12.85 24.84 -6.17
C GLY A 79 11.51 24.19 -6.52
N ALA A 80 11.07 23.14 -5.80
CA ALA A 80 9.75 22.53 -5.98
C ALA A 80 9.00 22.38 -4.64
N PRO A 81 8.34 23.45 -4.15
CA PRO A 81 7.58 23.41 -2.91
C PRO A 81 6.50 22.32 -2.96
N GLY A 82 6.47 21.44 -1.94
CA GLY A 82 5.52 20.34 -1.84
C GLY A 82 5.96 19.04 -2.53
N LEU A 83 7.16 19.01 -3.13
CA LEU A 83 7.75 17.81 -3.70
C LEU A 83 8.98 17.38 -2.88
N ASP A 84 8.85 16.24 -2.21
CA ASP A 84 9.93 15.62 -1.48
C ASP A 84 10.51 14.44 -2.27
N TYR A 85 11.83 14.33 -2.32
CA TYR A 85 12.48 13.10 -2.75
C TYR A 85 12.65 12.18 -1.55
N PHE A 86 12.65 10.88 -1.82
CA PHE A 86 12.94 9.87 -0.82
C PHE A 86 14.03 8.94 -1.31
N LEU A 87 14.92 8.55 -0.41
CA LEU A 87 15.94 7.53 -0.64
C LEU A 87 15.81 6.51 0.48
N GLY A 88 15.70 5.24 0.14
CA GLY A 88 15.54 4.18 1.14
C GLY A 88 16.47 3.00 0.93
N LEU A 89 16.77 2.32 2.02
CA LEU A 89 17.37 1.00 2.01
C LEU A 89 16.44 0.01 2.71
N GLY A 90 16.55 -1.26 2.34
CA GLY A 90 15.83 -2.30 3.03
C GLY A 90 16.03 -3.63 2.36
N GLY A 91 15.22 -4.60 2.78
CA GLY A 91 15.26 -5.94 2.26
C GLY A 91 13.87 -6.49 2.03
N HIS A 92 13.78 -7.56 1.26
CA HIS A 92 12.54 -8.27 1.05
C HIS A 92 12.71 -9.77 1.12
N ILE A 93 11.64 -10.41 1.58
CA ILE A 93 11.49 -11.86 1.62
C ILE A 93 10.29 -12.24 0.77
N GLY A 94 10.45 -13.19 -0.12
CA GLY A 94 9.39 -13.62 -1.02
C GLY A 94 9.30 -15.13 -1.13
N VAL A 95 8.08 -15.63 -1.21
CA VAL A 95 7.75 -17.02 -1.52
C VAL A 95 6.92 -17.06 -2.80
N TRP A 96 7.24 -17.97 -3.71
CA TRP A 96 6.45 -18.20 -4.92
C TRP A 96 6.04 -19.66 -5.02
N HIS A 97 4.76 -19.90 -5.30
CA HIS A 97 4.28 -21.18 -5.81
C HIS A 97 4.26 -21.12 -7.33
N ASN A 98 4.93 -22.07 -7.97
CA ASN A 98 5.05 -22.13 -9.42
C ASN A 98 3.97 -23.07 -9.98
N ASP A 99 2.73 -22.60 -10.09
CA ASP A 99 1.65 -23.40 -10.71
C ASP A 99 1.56 -23.11 -12.21
N ARG A 100 2.47 -23.68 -13.01
CA ARG A 100 2.32 -23.76 -14.48
C ARG A 100 3.00 -25.00 -15.08
N TYR A 101 2.29 -26.14 -15.10
CA TYR A 101 1.65 -26.72 -16.29
C TYR A 101 1.16 -28.16 -16.01
N TYR A 102 -0.01 -28.50 -16.57
CA TYR A 102 -0.46 -29.87 -16.77
C TYR A 102 0.59 -30.67 -17.56
N TRP A 103 0.52 -32.00 -17.41
CA TRP A 103 1.29 -33.05 -18.12
C TRP A 103 2.47 -33.64 -17.33
N TYR A 104 2.10 -34.71 -16.62
CA TYR A 104 2.87 -35.88 -16.19
C TYR A 104 4.03 -35.70 -15.18
N ASP A 105 3.89 -36.53 -14.14
CA ASP A 105 4.87 -37.02 -13.19
C ASP A 105 5.36 -36.11 -12.05
N ARG A 106 4.80 -36.45 -10.87
CA ARG A 106 5.51 -36.87 -9.65
C ARG A 106 6.32 -35.79 -8.90
N ASP A 107 5.74 -35.41 -7.76
CA ASP A 107 6.41 -34.96 -6.53
C ASP A 107 7.53 -33.95 -6.67
N ARG A 108 7.19 -32.67 -6.88
CA ARG A 108 8.10 -31.56 -6.59
C ARG A 108 7.33 -30.36 -6.03
N ARG A 109 7.38 -30.21 -4.69
CA ARG A 109 6.95 -28.99 -3.99
C ARG A 109 8.03 -27.93 -4.17
N ASP A 110 8.08 -27.32 -5.35
CA ASP A 110 9.10 -26.33 -5.68
C ASP A 110 8.71 -24.95 -5.16
N GLY A 111 8.79 -24.77 -3.85
CA GLY A 111 8.67 -23.48 -3.20
C GLY A 111 10.00 -22.72 -3.34
N HIS A 112 10.04 -21.71 -4.21
CA HIS A 112 11.20 -20.84 -4.32
C HIS A 112 11.08 -19.67 -3.33
N PHE A 113 12.12 -19.48 -2.53
CA PHE A 113 12.24 -18.40 -1.54
C PHE A 113 13.39 -17.47 -1.94
N SER A 114 13.14 -16.16 -1.98
CA SER A 114 14.18 -15.17 -2.21
C SER A 114 14.33 -14.25 -1.01
N ILE A 115 15.58 -13.97 -0.63
CA ILE A 115 15.96 -12.89 0.27
C ILE A 115 16.92 -12.00 -0.51
N VAL A 116 16.64 -10.70 -0.55
CA VAL A 116 17.58 -9.66 -1.02
C VAL A 116 17.50 -8.48 -0.09
#